data_AF-A0A0F9EH54-F1
#
_entry.id   AF-A0A0F9EH54-F1
#
_cell.length_a   1.000
_cell.length_b   1.000
_cell.length_c   1.000
_cell.angle_alpha   90.00
_cell.angle_beta   90.00
_cell.angle_gamma   90.00
#
_symmetry.space_group_name_H-M   'P 1'
#
loop_
_entity.id
_entity.type
_entity.pdbx_description
1 polymer ?
#
loop_
_entity_poly.entity_id
_entity_poly.type
_entity_poly.pdbx_seq_one_letter_code
_entity_poly.pdbx_strand_id
1 'polypeptide(L)'
;MSNVKSFDISAWQGRPPADWFKALAADGHKLGVIQLWGSGPDDEGRNRGNGPNPDAQYQLGQTRDAGMALSGYNVIPPDSTVRTDQLIRAGLGAAGPFARDLKFDAADVESNQLIHPASPGQRLSNALADIRRASLLAIIYTSRSKWPKSMGTNSTAFSRVPLWDASYLADSGVFNGWTTVGDIDRHFVKYGGWDERAMWQLAGTVDAVPNFPNKADLNLADFTRLGITETLPEEVDMPDSRVDDVLVRLGKLEARAHDPHAGPAPAPKPKPKPRTRYDKLTAADGHATGFAQRHGLSLGQLQELNPNGPRSRPNKRTWDGHWGLVYPGDQFRVA
;
A
#
# COMPACT_ATOMS: atom_id res chain seq x y z
N MET A 1 5.96 -25.40 -15.74
CA MET A 1 5.93 -24.61 -14.48
C MET A 1 5.49 -23.22 -14.88
N SER A 2 4.39 -22.70 -14.34
CA SER A 2 3.86 -21.39 -14.77
C SER A 2 4.50 -20.28 -13.95
N ASN A 3 5.72 -19.91 -14.34
CA ASN A 3 6.31 -18.65 -13.87
C ASN A 3 5.38 -17.51 -14.30
N VAL A 4 4.93 -16.69 -13.35
CA VAL A 4 4.03 -15.57 -13.63
C VAL A 4 4.75 -14.25 -13.51
N LYS A 5 4.38 -13.31 -14.37
CA LYS A 5 4.83 -11.92 -14.24
C LYS A 5 4.22 -11.31 -12.99
N SER A 6 5.02 -10.56 -12.27
CA SER A 6 4.58 -9.79 -11.11
C SER A 6 5.34 -8.48 -11.05
N PHE A 7 4.80 -7.53 -10.31
CA PHE A 7 5.43 -6.24 -10.10
C PHE A 7 5.46 -5.91 -8.61
N ASP A 8 6.37 -5.04 -8.21
CA ASP A 8 6.32 -4.43 -6.90
C ASP A 8 6.45 -2.91 -6.98
N ILE A 9 5.74 -2.25 -6.07
CA ILE A 9 5.73 -0.79 -5.92
C ILE A 9 5.69 -0.42 -4.44
N SER A 10 6.00 0.84 -4.18
CA SER A 10 6.13 1.41 -2.84
C SER A 10 5.38 2.74 -2.72
N ALA A 11 5.53 3.39 -1.55
CA ALA A 11 5.08 4.76 -1.38
C ALA A 11 5.68 5.74 -2.42
N TRP A 12 6.85 5.42 -3.00
CA TRP A 12 7.48 6.25 -4.05
C TRP A 12 6.66 6.34 -5.35
N GLN A 13 5.81 5.36 -5.61
CA GLN A 13 4.92 5.38 -6.76
C GLN A 13 3.60 6.11 -6.48
N GLY A 14 3.32 6.46 -5.23
CA GLY A 14 2.11 7.16 -4.80
C GLY A 14 0.85 6.40 -5.22
N ARG A 15 0.00 7.07 -6.01
CA ARG A 15 -1.25 6.50 -6.55
C ARG A 15 -1.21 6.40 -8.07
N PRO A 16 -0.60 5.35 -8.66
CA PRO A 16 -0.69 5.12 -10.10
C PRO A 16 -2.16 5.04 -10.53
N PRO A 17 -2.53 5.54 -11.72
CA PRO A 17 -3.91 5.52 -12.18
C PRO A 17 -4.42 4.08 -12.33
N ALA A 18 -5.73 3.87 -12.15
CA ALA A 18 -6.37 2.54 -12.26
C ALA A 18 -6.03 1.83 -13.58
N ASP A 19 -5.98 2.57 -14.69
CA ASP A 19 -5.68 2.01 -16.01
C ASP A 19 -4.25 1.48 -16.14
N TRP A 20 -3.31 1.93 -15.29
CA TRP A 20 -1.98 1.35 -15.23
C TRP A 20 -2.00 -0.08 -14.70
N PHE A 21 -2.78 -0.33 -13.63
CA PHE A 21 -2.95 -1.68 -13.08
C PHE A 21 -3.67 -2.61 -14.06
N LYS A 22 -4.70 -2.11 -14.76
CA LYS A 22 -5.36 -2.88 -15.83
C LYS A 22 -4.40 -3.20 -16.97
N ALA A 23 -3.53 -2.27 -17.34
CA ALA A 23 -2.54 -2.49 -18.39
C ALA A 23 -1.46 -3.50 -17.97
N LEU A 24 -1.03 -3.51 -16.71
CA LEU A 24 -0.16 -4.56 -16.16
C LEU A 24 -0.83 -5.93 -16.24
N ALA A 25 -2.09 -6.03 -15.82
CA ALA A 25 -2.86 -7.26 -15.90
C ALA A 25 -3.02 -7.74 -17.36
N ALA A 26 -3.27 -6.82 -18.29
CA ALA A 26 -3.34 -7.09 -19.72
C ALA A 26 -1.98 -7.51 -20.33
N ASP A 27 -0.85 -7.03 -19.78
CA ASP A 27 0.48 -7.55 -20.12
C ASP A 27 0.74 -8.95 -19.51
N GLY A 28 -0.19 -9.48 -18.71
CA GLY A 28 -0.10 -10.81 -18.11
C GLY A 28 0.51 -10.83 -16.71
N HIS A 29 0.63 -9.68 -16.04
CA HIS A 29 0.94 -9.65 -14.62
C HIS A 29 -0.20 -10.29 -13.82
N LYS A 30 0.15 -11.17 -12.88
CA LYS A 30 -0.84 -11.92 -12.08
C LYS A 30 -0.70 -11.68 -10.57
N LEU A 31 0.33 -10.95 -10.14
CA LEU A 31 0.62 -10.66 -8.74
C LEU A 31 1.18 -9.23 -8.62
N GLY A 32 0.62 -8.44 -7.70
CA GLY A 32 1.20 -7.18 -7.25
C GLY A 32 1.72 -7.31 -5.82
N VAL A 33 2.97 -6.93 -5.58
CA VAL A 33 3.58 -6.90 -4.25
C VAL A 33 3.74 -5.45 -3.81
N ILE A 34 3.06 -5.07 -2.73
CA ILE A 34 2.93 -3.67 -2.33
C ILE A 34 3.71 -3.43 -1.04
N GLN A 35 4.51 -2.36 -0.99
CA GLN A 35 5.15 -1.94 0.25
C GLN A 35 4.07 -1.66 1.30
N LEU A 36 4.17 -2.32 2.44
CA LEU A 36 3.33 -2.08 3.60
C LEU A 36 4.00 -1.14 4.58
N TRP A 37 5.31 -1.32 4.76
CA TRP A 37 6.15 -0.48 5.60
C TRP A 37 7.54 -0.31 4.99
N GLY A 38 8.03 0.92 4.93
CA GLY A 38 9.35 1.23 4.38
C GLY A 38 9.56 2.72 4.17
N SER A 39 10.50 3.09 3.30
CA SER A 39 10.72 4.49 2.95
C SER A 39 9.70 4.98 1.94
N GLY A 40 9.41 6.28 1.97
CA GLY A 40 8.52 6.94 1.01
C GLY A 40 8.79 8.43 0.89
N PRO A 41 8.19 9.09 -0.13
CA PRO A 41 8.35 10.52 -0.34
C PRO A 41 7.50 11.36 0.64
N ASP A 42 7.95 12.58 0.92
CA ASP A 42 7.15 13.67 1.48
C ASP A 42 6.37 14.39 0.35
N ASP A 43 5.59 15.41 0.70
CA ASP A 43 4.79 16.17 -0.28
C ASP A 43 5.64 16.91 -1.33
N GLU A 44 6.96 17.01 -1.12
CA GLU A 44 7.93 17.61 -2.05
C GLU A 44 8.75 16.54 -2.81
N GLY A 45 8.42 15.25 -2.67
CA GLY A 45 9.14 14.16 -3.33
C GLY A 45 10.48 13.78 -2.70
N ARG A 46 10.80 14.29 -1.51
CA ARG A 46 12.01 13.94 -0.74
C ARG A 46 11.73 12.76 0.17
N ASN A 47 12.76 12.04 0.61
CA ASN A 47 12.56 10.92 1.54
C ASN A 47 12.00 11.42 2.90
N ARG A 48 10.77 11.01 3.23
CA ARG A 48 10.06 11.29 4.50
C ARG A 48 10.60 10.49 5.69
N GLY A 49 11.50 9.54 5.44
CA GLY A 49 11.92 8.53 6.38
C GLY A 49 11.06 7.26 6.28
N ASN A 50 11.23 6.37 7.25
CA ASN A 50 10.56 5.07 7.23
C ASN A 50 9.22 5.12 7.97
N GLY A 51 8.22 4.43 7.44
CA GLY A 51 6.91 4.31 8.06
C GLY A 51 5.95 3.44 7.24
N PRO A 52 4.67 3.36 7.67
CA PRO A 52 3.63 2.71 6.89
C PRO A 52 3.46 3.42 5.54
N ASN A 53 3.28 2.65 4.47
CA ASN A 53 2.99 3.21 3.15
C ASN A 53 1.58 3.83 3.15
N PRO A 54 1.45 5.17 2.97
CA PRO A 54 0.15 5.84 3.03
C PRO A 54 -0.79 5.47 1.88
N ASP A 55 -0.27 4.88 0.81
CA ASP A 55 -1.01 4.51 -0.39
C ASP A 55 -1.22 3.00 -0.54
N ALA A 56 -0.75 2.18 0.42
CA ALA A 56 -0.84 0.72 0.35
C ALA A 56 -2.27 0.23 0.10
N GLN A 57 -3.25 0.74 0.86
CA GLN A 57 -4.66 0.36 0.68
C GLN A 57 -5.17 0.69 -0.73
N TYR A 58 -4.78 1.84 -1.29
CA TYR A 58 -5.15 2.21 -2.65
C TYR A 58 -4.50 1.28 -3.67
N GLN A 59 -3.19 1.07 -3.56
CA GLN A 59 -2.39 0.25 -4.47
C GLN A 59 -2.87 -1.22 -4.48
N LEU A 60 -3.15 -1.79 -3.30
CA LEU A 60 -3.73 -3.13 -3.15
C LEU A 60 -5.13 -3.20 -3.74
N GLY A 61 -5.97 -2.18 -3.51
CA GLY A 61 -7.30 -2.09 -4.10
C GLY A 61 -7.28 -2.10 -5.62
N GLN A 62 -6.44 -1.27 -6.24
CA GLN A 62 -6.29 -1.26 -7.70
C GLN A 62 -5.73 -2.57 -8.26
N THR A 63 -4.80 -3.20 -7.54
CA THR A 63 -4.26 -4.51 -7.91
C THR A 63 -5.36 -5.57 -7.93
N ARG A 64 -6.21 -5.59 -6.89
CA ARG A 64 -7.36 -6.51 -6.79
C ARG A 64 -8.38 -6.25 -7.88
N ASP A 65 -8.74 -4.98 -8.08
CA ASP A 65 -9.77 -4.58 -9.03
C ASP A 65 -9.33 -4.84 -10.48
N ALA A 66 -8.02 -4.93 -10.74
CA ALA A 66 -7.43 -5.40 -12.00
C ALA A 66 -7.33 -6.95 -12.11
N GLY A 67 -7.83 -7.70 -11.13
CA GLY A 67 -7.88 -9.17 -11.16
C GLY A 67 -6.57 -9.87 -10.80
N MET A 68 -5.62 -9.17 -10.17
CA MET A 68 -4.32 -9.75 -9.77
C MET A 68 -4.33 -10.18 -8.30
N ALA A 69 -3.50 -11.18 -7.97
CA ALA A 69 -3.24 -11.56 -6.59
C ALA A 69 -2.52 -10.44 -5.83
N LEU A 70 -2.74 -10.39 -4.51
CA LEU A 70 -2.20 -9.37 -3.62
C LEU A 70 -1.09 -9.93 -2.75
N SER A 71 0.00 -9.19 -2.59
CA SER A 71 1.02 -9.48 -1.57
C SER A 71 1.58 -8.20 -0.98
N GLY A 72 2.20 -8.33 0.19
CA GLY A 72 2.85 -7.24 0.90
C GLY A 72 4.35 -7.44 1.04
N TYR A 73 5.07 -6.36 1.32
CA TYR A 73 6.41 -6.44 1.90
C TYR A 73 6.64 -5.36 2.95
N ASN A 74 7.53 -5.66 3.90
CA ASN A 74 7.96 -4.74 4.93
C ASN A 74 9.50 -4.67 4.94
N VAL A 75 10.05 -3.48 4.73
CA VAL A 75 11.49 -3.22 4.89
C VAL A 75 11.85 -3.49 6.35
N ILE A 76 12.87 -4.31 6.60
CA ILE A 76 13.40 -4.63 7.92
C ILE A 76 14.64 -3.76 8.18
N PRO A 77 14.49 -2.56 8.80
CA PRO A 77 15.62 -1.68 9.10
C PRO A 77 16.41 -2.21 10.30
N PRO A 78 17.47 -1.52 10.75
CA PRO A 78 18.05 -1.71 12.07
C PRO A 78 17.01 -1.61 13.20
N ASP A 79 17.23 -2.36 14.29
CA ASP A 79 16.33 -2.42 15.45
C ASP A 79 16.22 -1.14 16.27
N SER A 80 17.20 -0.26 16.14
CA SER A 80 17.13 1.11 16.64
C SER A 80 16.07 1.97 15.95
N THR A 81 15.58 1.59 14.76
CA THR A 81 14.57 2.35 14.03
C THR A 81 13.15 2.09 14.55
N VAL A 82 12.81 0.80 14.70
CA VAL A 82 11.47 0.38 15.13
C VAL A 82 11.52 -1.05 15.66
N ARG A 83 10.68 -1.33 16.66
CA ARG A 83 10.46 -2.68 17.17
C ARG A 83 9.77 -3.55 16.12
N THR A 84 10.20 -4.80 15.99
CA THR A 84 9.70 -5.74 14.98
C THR A 84 8.18 -5.93 15.03
N ASP A 85 7.60 -6.07 16.24
CA ASP A 85 6.17 -6.28 16.42
C ASP A 85 5.33 -5.06 16.01
N GLN A 86 5.87 -3.86 16.26
CA GLN A 86 5.24 -2.60 15.85
C GLN A 86 5.34 -2.40 14.34
N LEU A 87 6.49 -2.73 13.74
CA LEU A 87 6.73 -2.65 12.30
C LEU A 87 5.72 -3.50 11.53
N ILE A 88 5.65 -4.81 11.82
CA ILE A 88 4.76 -5.72 11.10
C ILE A 88 3.30 -5.35 11.33
N ARG A 89 2.92 -4.99 12.56
CA ARG A 89 1.55 -4.53 12.86
C ARG A 89 1.19 -3.27 12.08
N ALA A 90 2.09 -2.30 12.01
CA ALA A 90 1.84 -1.04 11.32
C ALA A 90 1.75 -1.24 9.80
N GLY A 91 2.61 -2.08 9.22
CA GLY A 91 2.53 -2.46 7.81
C GLY A 91 1.22 -3.16 7.46
N LEU A 92 0.83 -4.19 8.22
CA LEU A 92 -0.46 -4.85 8.02
C LEU A 92 -1.65 -3.89 8.25
N GLY A 93 -1.50 -2.92 9.15
CA GLY A 93 -2.45 -1.83 9.32
C GLY A 93 -2.60 -0.96 8.06
N ALA A 94 -1.51 -0.71 7.33
CA ALA A 94 -1.51 0.07 6.08
C ALA A 94 -2.23 -0.67 4.93
N ALA A 95 -2.19 -2.00 4.91
CA ALA A 95 -2.99 -2.80 3.98
C ALA A 95 -4.51 -2.67 4.23
N GLY A 96 -4.91 -2.25 5.44
CA GLY A 96 -6.31 -2.02 5.80
C GLY A 96 -7.17 -3.27 5.58
N PRO A 97 -8.31 -3.16 4.84
CA PRO A 97 -9.18 -4.31 4.61
C PRO A 97 -8.53 -5.43 3.79
N PHE A 98 -7.48 -5.13 3.02
CA PHE A 98 -6.80 -6.09 2.14
C PHE A 98 -5.79 -6.97 2.86
N ALA A 99 -5.47 -6.68 4.13
CA ALA A 99 -4.46 -7.43 4.88
C ALA A 99 -4.73 -8.94 4.95
N ARG A 100 -6.01 -9.34 4.95
CA ARG A 100 -6.45 -10.75 5.00
C ARG A 100 -6.41 -11.46 3.64
N ASP A 101 -6.33 -10.69 2.55
CA ASP A 101 -6.37 -11.20 1.19
C ASP A 101 -4.97 -11.39 0.60
N LEU A 102 -3.93 -10.92 1.32
CA LEU A 102 -2.54 -11.08 0.93
C LEU A 102 -2.16 -12.57 0.84
N LYS A 103 -1.50 -12.96 -0.24
CA LYS A 103 -1.01 -14.34 -0.43
C LYS A 103 0.24 -14.59 0.39
N PHE A 104 1.09 -13.58 0.52
CA PHE A 104 2.22 -13.56 1.43
C PHE A 104 2.55 -12.14 1.87
N ASP A 105 3.39 -12.07 2.89
CA ASP A 105 4.10 -10.84 3.28
C ASP A 105 5.60 -11.14 3.34
N ALA A 106 6.38 -10.31 2.68
CA ALA A 106 7.83 -10.45 2.58
C ALA A 106 8.54 -9.62 3.65
N ALA A 107 9.47 -10.24 4.37
CA ALA A 107 10.48 -9.52 5.13
C ALA A 107 11.59 -9.07 4.16
N ASP A 108 11.64 -7.78 3.86
CA ASP A 108 12.64 -7.18 2.98
C ASP A 108 13.92 -6.87 3.77
N VAL A 109 15.00 -7.58 3.43
CA VAL A 109 16.31 -7.53 4.07
C VAL A 109 17.37 -7.08 3.06
N GLU A 110 17.37 -5.79 2.72
CA GLU A 110 18.24 -5.22 1.68
C GLU A 110 19.23 -4.12 2.14
N SER A 111 19.33 -3.95 3.45
CA SER A 111 20.13 -2.91 4.08
C SER A 111 21.65 -3.19 3.97
N ASN A 112 22.46 -2.12 3.85
CA ASN A 112 23.93 -2.19 3.98
C ASN A 112 24.40 -2.16 5.45
N GLN A 113 23.47 -2.26 6.39
CA GLN A 113 23.68 -2.25 7.84
C GLN A 113 23.05 -3.49 8.46
N LEU A 114 23.59 -3.91 9.60
CA LEU A 114 23.00 -4.99 10.38
C LEU A 114 21.57 -4.64 10.78
N ILE A 115 20.65 -5.57 10.59
CA ILE A 115 19.28 -5.38 11.06
C ILE A 115 19.22 -5.40 12.60
N HIS A 116 20.20 -6.02 13.27
CA HIS A 116 20.39 -5.96 14.71
C HIS A 116 21.89 -6.17 15.02
N PRO A 117 22.50 -5.41 15.95
CA PRO A 117 23.95 -5.46 16.19
C PRO A 117 24.45 -6.81 16.73
N ALA A 118 23.73 -7.43 17.67
CA ALA A 118 24.11 -8.71 18.27
C ALA A 118 23.36 -9.94 17.71
N SER A 119 22.09 -9.76 17.31
CA SER A 119 21.17 -10.89 17.05
C SER A 119 20.32 -10.69 15.77
N PRO A 120 20.93 -10.49 14.59
CA PRO A 120 20.19 -10.28 13.34
C PRO A 120 19.26 -11.45 13.00
N GLY A 121 19.70 -12.69 13.24
CA GLY A 121 18.86 -13.88 13.09
C GLY A 121 17.60 -13.86 13.96
N GLN A 122 17.69 -13.37 15.21
CA GLN A 122 16.52 -13.28 16.09
C GLN A 122 15.53 -12.22 15.59
N ARG A 123 16.02 -11.06 15.13
CA ARG A 123 15.16 -10.02 14.57
C ARG A 123 14.38 -10.52 13.36
N LEU A 124 15.06 -11.18 12.42
CA LEU A 124 14.40 -11.75 11.25
C LEU A 124 13.42 -12.87 11.65
N SER A 125 13.80 -13.75 12.57
CA SER A 125 12.90 -14.80 13.07
C SER A 125 11.63 -14.23 13.69
N ASN A 126 11.75 -13.14 14.46
CA ASN A 126 10.61 -12.45 15.05
C ASN A 126 9.70 -11.84 13.97
N ALA A 127 10.26 -11.21 12.94
CA ALA A 127 9.49 -10.63 11.84
C ALA A 127 8.67 -11.72 11.11
N LEU A 128 9.33 -12.83 10.75
CA LEU A 128 8.67 -13.96 10.11
C LEU A 128 7.60 -14.60 11.00
N ALA A 129 7.83 -14.68 12.32
CA ALA A 129 6.85 -15.20 13.26
C ALA A 129 5.64 -14.26 13.41
N ASP A 130 5.86 -12.94 13.40
CA ASP A 130 4.79 -11.94 13.48
C ASP A 130 3.92 -11.95 12.20
N ILE A 131 4.52 -12.10 11.02
CA ILE A 131 3.80 -12.31 9.75
C ILE A 131 2.94 -13.57 9.81
N ARG A 132 3.52 -14.70 10.24
CA ARG A 132 2.78 -15.98 10.36
C ARG A 132 1.65 -15.91 11.39
N ARG A 133 1.79 -15.10 12.45
CA ARG A 133 0.72 -14.87 13.43
C ARG A 133 -0.47 -14.13 12.82
N ALA A 134 -0.25 -13.36 11.75
CA ALA A 134 -1.32 -12.78 10.94
C ALA A 134 -1.93 -13.77 9.94
N SER A 135 -1.57 -15.07 10.02
CA SER A 135 -2.00 -16.14 9.10
C SER A 135 -1.56 -15.95 7.65
N LEU A 136 -0.46 -15.22 7.43
CA LEU A 136 0.14 -15.02 6.12
C LEU A 136 1.35 -15.94 5.94
N LEU A 137 1.60 -16.36 4.70
CA LEU A 137 2.89 -16.93 4.34
C LEU A 137 3.97 -15.85 4.51
N ALA A 138 5.04 -16.19 5.20
CA ALA A 138 6.20 -15.31 5.34
C ALA A 138 7.29 -15.74 4.33
N ILE A 139 7.75 -14.80 3.53
CA ILE A 139 8.90 -14.98 2.62
C ILE A 139 10.01 -13.98 2.94
N ILE A 140 11.19 -14.16 2.38
CA ILE A 140 12.32 -13.22 2.54
C ILE A 140 12.64 -12.61 1.19
N TYR A 141 12.68 -11.28 1.12
CA TYR A 141 13.31 -10.58 0.01
C TYR A 141 14.72 -10.14 0.38
N THR A 142 15.70 -10.41 -0.48
CA THR A 142 17.08 -9.94 -0.31
C THR A 142 17.86 -10.12 -1.61
N SER A 143 19.14 -9.75 -1.61
CA SER A 143 20.08 -10.18 -2.65
C SER A 143 21.31 -10.83 -2.03
N ARG A 144 22.03 -11.60 -2.85
CA ARG A 144 23.32 -12.20 -2.49
C ARG A 144 24.30 -11.22 -1.85
N SER A 145 24.31 -9.96 -2.31
CA SER A 145 25.25 -8.94 -1.82
C SER A 145 24.79 -8.27 -0.52
N LYS A 146 23.48 -8.23 -0.27
CA LYS A 146 22.88 -7.57 0.90
C LYS A 146 22.71 -8.52 2.07
N TRP A 147 22.40 -9.80 1.80
CA TRP A 147 22.22 -10.82 2.82
C TRP A 147 23.34 -10.84 3.87
N PRO A 148 24.63 -11.00 3.51
CA PRO A 148 25.70 -11.02 4.51
C PRO A 148 25.90 -9.67 5.22
N LYS A 149 25.53 -8.54 4.60
CA LYS A 149 25.66 -7.21 5.23
C LYS A 149 24.56 -6.98 6.26
N SER A 150 23.33 -7.37 5.95
CA SER A 150 22.17 -7.24 6.83
C SER A 150 22.19 -8.27 7.97
N MET A 151 22.67 -9.47 7.69
CA MET A 151 22.73 -10.56 8.67
C MET A 151 24.06 -10.66 9.41
N GLY A 152 25.07 -9.88 9.00
CA GLY A 152 26.44 -9.93 9.56
C GLY A 152 27.24 -11.16 9.17
N THR A 153 26.63 -12.09 8.44
CA THR A 153 27.22 -13.33 7.95
C THR A 153 26.35 -13.90 6.85
N ASN A 154 26.88 -14.81 6.04
CA ASN A 154 26.10 -15.55 5.05
C ASN A 154 25.32 -16.69 5.73
N SER A 155 24.39 -16.34 6.63
CA SER A 155 23.61 -17.30 7.43
C SER A 155 22.80 -18.24 6.55
N THR A 156 22.80 -19.53 6.87
CA THR A 156 22.02 -20.57 6.18
C THR A 156 20.74 -20.97 6.93
N ALA A 157 20.48 -20.37 8.10
CA ALA A 157 19.39 -20.77 8.99
C ALA A 157 17.98 -20.55 8.41
N PHE A 158 17.86 -19.74 7.36
CA PHE A 158 16.60 -19.33 6.76
C PHE A 158 16.33 -19.97 5.40
N SER A 159 17.16 -20.91 4.94
CA SER A 159 17.06 -21.51 3.60
C SER A 159 15.74 -22.24 3.30
N ARG A 160 14.96 -22.58 4.34
CA ARG A 160 13.64 -23.19 4.23
C ARG A 160 12.50 -22.17 4.04
N VAL A 161 12.78 -20.88 4.19
CA VAL A 161 11.82 -19.81 3.95
C VAL A 161 11.91 -19.44 2.46
N PRO A 162 10.79 -19.31 1.72
CA PRO A 162 10.85 -18.95 0.30
C PRO A 162 11.62 -17.66 0.07
N LEU A 163 12.47 -17.66 -0.95
CA LEU A 163 13.33 -16.54 -1.32
C LEU A 163 12.72 -15.75 -2.48
N TRP A 164 12.56 -14.46 -2.28
CA TRP A 164 12.43 -13.45 -3.32
C TRP A 164 13.80 -12.80 -3.55
N ASP A 165 14.47 -13.21 -4.61
CA ASP A 165 15.84 -12.82 -4.91
C ASP A 165 15.90 -11.56 -5.78
N ALA A 166 16.63 -10.55 -5.35
CA ALA A 166 16.99 -9.39 -6.17
C ALA A 166 18.30 -9.64 -6.92
N SER A 167 18.18 -9.79 -8.24
CA SER A 167 19.32 -9.98 -9.14
C SER A 167 19.00 -9.48 -10.54
N TYR A 168 19.31 -8.22 -10.85
CA TYR A 168 18.85 -7.61 -12.09
C TYR A 168 19.55 -8.17 -13.33
N LEU A 169 18.79 -8.27 -14.42
CA LEU A 169 19.32 -8.65 -15.73
C LEU A 169 20.19 -7.56 -16.36
N ALA A 170 19.99 -6.31 -15.96
CA ALA A 170 20.70 -5.13 -16.42
C ALA A 170 20.78 -4.10 -15.26
N ASP A 171 21.37 -2.93 -15.54
CA ASP A 171 21.36 -1.83 -14.60
C ASP A 171 19.92 -1.40 -14.25
N SER A 172 19.73 -0.86 -13.05
CA SER A 172 18.43 -0.32 -12.61
C SER A 172 17.95 0.75 -13.60
N GLY A 173 16.66 0.74 -13.91
CA GLY A 173 16.05 1.58 -14.95
C GLY A 173 16.08 0.98 -16.35
N VAL A 174 16.71 -0.18 -16.56
CA VAL A 174 16.79 -0.86 -17.86
C VAL A 174 16.07 -2.21 -17.83
N PHE A 175 15.13 -2.41 -18.76
CA PHE A 175 14.51 -3.70 -19.01
C PHE A 175 14.30 -3.94 -20.51
N ASN A 176 14.91 -5.00 -21.04
CA ASN A 176 14.90 -5.32 -22.47
C ASN A 176 13.71 -6.20 -22.90
N GLY A 177 12.65 -6.20 -22.10
CA GLY A 177 11.41 -6.92 -22.38
C GLY A 177 11.40 -8.38 -21.97
N TRP A 178 10.18 -8.89 -21.79
CA TRP A 178 9.89 -10.23 -21.28
C TRP A 178 10.36 -11.38 -22.17
N THR A 179 10.53 -11.16 -23.47
CA THR A 179 10.96 -12.20 -24.43
C THR A 179 12.37 -12.73 -24.15
N THR A 180 13.19 -11.96 -23.44
CA THR A 180 14.55 -12.35 -23.04
C THR A 180 14.60 -13.04 -21.68
N VAL A 181 13.50 -12.99 -20.92
CA VAL A 181 13.37 -13.58 -19.59
C VAL A 181 13.22 -15.09 -19.76
N GLY A 182 14.13 -15.85 -19.15
CA GLY A 182 14.11 -17.31 -19.18
C GLY A 182 13.33 -17.89 -18.00
N ASP A 183 13.71 -19.10 -17.61
CA ASP A 183 13.20 -19.72 -16.38
C ASP A 183 13.56 -18.91 -15.13
N ILE A 184 12.76 -19.05 -14.07
CA ILE A 184 12.94 -18.35 -12.81
C ILE A 184 14.30 -18.61 -12.19
N ASP A 185 14.95 -19.76 -12.33
CA ASP A 185 16.29 -19.98 -11.74
C ASP A 185 17.44 -19.57 -12.67
N ARG A 186 17.14 -18.98 -13.83
CA ARG A 186 18.15 -18.52 -14.77
C ARG A 186 19.07 -17.48 -14.11
N HIS A 187 20.38 -17.74 -14.12
CA HIS A 187 21.40 -16.93 -13.47
C HIS A 187 21.30 -16.85 -11.95
N PHE A 188 20.46 -17.66 -11.30
CA PHE A 188 20.45 -17.72 -9.84
C PHE A 188 21.79 -18.26 -9.32
N VAL A 189 22.41 -17.50 -8.42
CA VAL A 189 23.63 -17.91 -7.74
C VAL A 189 23.25 -18.19 -6.30
N LYS A 190 23.52 -19.42 -5.83
CA LYS A 190 23.19 -19.86 -4.48
C LYS A 190 23.87 -19.00 -3.40
N TYR A 191 23.12 -18.63 -2.37
CA TYR A 191 23.62 -17.95 -1.17
C TYR A 191 22.66 -18.20 0.00
N GLY A 192 23.06 -17.88 1.23
CA GLY A 192 22.20 -18.02 2.41
C GLY A 192 21.59 -19.43 2.62
N GLY A 193 22.22 -20.46 2.03
CA GLY A 193 21.71 -21.83 2.03
C GLY A 193 20.56 -22.11 1.06
N TRP A 194 20.08 -21.12 0.30
CA TRP A 194 19.08 -21.31 -0.75
C TRP A 194 19.70 -21.94 -1.99
N ASP A 195 19.11 -23.04 -2.44
CA ASP A 195 19.47 -23.73 -3.68
C ASP A 195 18.59 -23.31 -4.88
N GLU A 196 17.46 -22.65 -4.60
CA GLU A 196 16.49 -22.14 -5.57
C GLU A 196 15.81 -20.86 -5.02
N ARG A 197 15.18 -20.08 -5.90
CA ARG A 197 14.34 -18.92 -5.52
C ARG A 197 12.87 -19.16 -5.84
N ALA A 198 11.97 -18.62 -5.03
CA ALA A 198 10.53 -18.68 -5.29
C ALA A 198 10.04 -17.47 -6.11
N MET A 199 10.78 -16.37 -6.05
CA MET A 199 10.50 -15.14 -6.78
C MET A 199 11.82 -14.47 -7.18
N TRP A 200 11.83 -13.76 -8.28
CA TRP A 200 13.00 -13.08 -8.83
C TRP A 200 12.65 -11.65 -9.21
N GLN A 201 13.22 -10.66 -8.52
CA GLN A 201 13.24 -9.27 -8.98
C GLN A 201 14.34 -9.10 -10.02
N LEU A 202 13.92 -8.93 -11.27
CA LEU A 202 14.79 -9.01 -12.45
C LEU A 202 15.06 -7.65 -13.09
N ALA A 203 14.28 -6.63 -12.75
CA ALA A 203 14.53 -5.24 -13.13
C ALA A 203 13.98 -4.29 -12.06
N GLY A 204 14.78 -3.30 -11.67
CA GLY A 204 14.38 -2.24 -10.73
C GLY A 204 13.98 -0.95 -11.44
N THR A 205 12.86 -0.38 -11.05
CA THR A 205 12.38 0.98 -11.35
C THR A 205 12.35 1.28 -12.85
N VAL A 206 11.64 0.43 -13.57
CA VAL A 206 11.51 0.50 -15.03
C VAL A 206 10.10 0.93 -15.43
N ASP A 207 9.96 1.36 -16.68
CA ASP A 207 8.65 1.60 -17.28
C ASP A 207 7.97 0.24 -17.52
N ALA A 208 7.08 -0.15 -16.60
CA ALA A 208 6.46 -1.47 -16.62
C ALA A 208 5.40 -1.61 -17.73
N VAL A 209 4.80 -0.49 -18.12
CA VAL A 209 3.82 -0.39 -19.20
C VAL A 209 4.14 0.86 -20.04
N PRO A 210 4.17 0.77 -21.37
CA PRO A 210 4.36 1.93 -22.23
C PRO A 210 3.31 3.02 -21.99
N ASN A 211 3.70 4.29 -22.13
CA ASN A 211 2.83 5.47 -22.03
C ASN A 211 2.26 5.78 -20.65
N PHE A 212 2.72 5.10 -19.59
CA PHE A 212 2.43 5.49 -18.22
C PHE A 212 3.67 6.09 -17.56
N PRO A 213 3.53 7.16 -16.77
CA PRO A 213 4.66 7.78 -16.07
C PRO A 213 5.12 6.95 -14.86
N ASN A 214 4.29 6.02 -14.38
CA ASN A 214 4.57 5.21 -13.20
C ASN A 214 5.55 4.08 -13.53
N LYS A 215 6.61 3.99 -12.73
CA LYS A 215 7.62 2.93 -12.80
C LYS A 215 7.34 1.86 -11.75
N ALA A 216 7.79 0.65 -12.02
CA ALA A 216 7.74 -0.45 -11.07
C ALA A 216 9.00 -1.31 -11.16
N ASP A 217 9.20 -2.10 -10.13
CA ASP A 217 10.16 -3.20 -10.14
C ASP A 217 9.45 -4.43 -10.72
N LEU A 218 10.10 -5.12 -11.65
CA LEU A 218 9.54 -6.25 -12.37
C LEU A 218 10.09 -7.56 -11.84
N ASN A 219 9.18 -8.53 -11.77
CA ASN A 219 9.44 -9.78 -11.09
C ASN A 219 8.89 -10.98 -11.87
N LEU A 220 9.51 -12.13 -11.63
CA LEU A 220 8.99 -13.43 -12.03
C LEU A 220 8.75 -14.28 -10.77
N ALA A 221 7.55 -14.82 -10.62
CA ALA A 221 7.16 -15.60 -9.44
C ALA A 221 6.77 -17.03 -9.81
N ASP A 222 7.20 -18.00 -9.01
CA ASP A 222 6.72 -19.38 -9.07
C ASP A 222 5.67 -19.56 -7.97
N PHE A 223 4.40 -19.56 -8.37
CA PHE A 223 3.27 -19.73 -7.45
C PHE A 223 3.31 -21.06 -6.71
N THR A 224 3.86 -22.12 -7.29
CA THR A 224 3.97 -23.42 -6.62
C THR A 224 4.98 -23.33 -5.49
N ARG A 225 6.16 -22.74 -5.73
CA ARG A 225 7.18 -22.51 -4.67
C ARG A 225 6.71 -21.55 -3.59
N LEU A 226 5.82 -20.62 -3.94
CA LEU A 226 5.14 -19.73 -3.01
C LEU A 226 3.90 -20.36 -2.34
N GLY A 227 3.52 -21.61 -2.67
CA GLY A 227 2.32 -22.24 -2.11
C GLY A 227 1.00 -21.53 -2.46
N ILE A 228 1.00 -20.69 -3.50
CA ILE A 228 -0.18 -19.98 -4.00
C ILE A 228 -0.93 -20.97 -4.91
N THR A 229 -2.07 -21.46 -4.43
CA THR A 229 -2.84 -22.53 -5.07
C THR A 229 -4.05 -22.02 -5.85
N GLU A 230 -4.28 -20.71 -5.91
CA GLU A 230 -5.41 -20.15 -6.66
C GLU A 230 -5.25 -20.40 -8.16
N THR A 231 -6.24 -21.08 -8.74
CA THR A 231 -6.78 -20.67 -10.03
C THR A 231 -7.13 -19.19 -9.88
N LEU A 232 -6.21 -18.31 -10.30
CA LEU A 232 -6.53 -16.92 -10.59
C LEU A 232 -7.85 -16.93 -11.37
N PRO A 233 -8.79 -15.99 -11.13
CA PRO A 233 -9.99 -15.92 -11.95
C PRO A 233 -9.54 -16.02 -13.41
N GLU A 234 -10.14 -16.98 -14.12
CA GLU A 234 -9.88 -17.26 -15.54
C GLU A 234 -9.72 -15.92 -16.23
N GLU A 235 -8.66 -15.79 -17.04
CA GLU A 235 -8.38 -14.61 -17.85
C GLU A 235 -9.72 -14.06 -18.31
N VAL A 236 -10.11 -12.90 -17.76
CA VAL A 236 -11.42 -12.33 -18.04
C VAL A 236 -11.37 -11.99 -19.52
N ASP A 237 -11.86 -12.92 -20.33
CA ASP A 237 -12.26 -12.65 -21.69
C ASP A 237 -13.32 -11.56 -21.55
N MET A 238 -12.88 -10.33 -21.76
CA MET A 238 -13.66 -9.11 -21.57
C MET A 238 -15.04 -9.31 -22.20
N PRO A 239 -16.13 -9.48 -21.42
CA PRO A 239 -17.38 -9.81 -22.03
C PRO A 239 -18.07 -8.50 -22.42
N ASP A 240 -18.25 -8.36 -23.72
CA ASP A 240 -19.58 -8.22 -24.31
C ASP A 240 -20.32 -6.91 -23.98
N SER A 241 -20.63 -6.13 -25.02
CA SER A 241 -21.40 -4.88 -24.98
C SER A 241 -22.78 -4.97 -24.32
N ARG A 242 -23.22 -6.18 -23.94
CA ARG A 242 -24.40 -6.45 -23.12
C ARG A 242 -24.23 -6.15 -21.62
N VAL A 243 -23.01 -6.12 -21.07
CA VAL A 243 -22.76 -5.81 -19.64
C VAL A 243 -22.91 -4.31 -19.35
N ASP A 244 -22.54 -3.45 -20.30
CA ASP A 244 -22.74 -2.00 -20.21
C ASP A 244 -24.23 -1.64 -20.17
N ASP A 245 -25.09 -2.34 -20.91
CA ASP A 245 -26.54 -2.07 -20.91
C ASP A 245 -27.19 -2.48 -19.59
N VAL A 246 -26.66 -3.50 -18.90
CA VAL A 246 -27.14 -3.91 -17.56
C VAL A 246 -26.70 -2.90 -16.49
N LEU A 247 -25.46 -2.42 -16.52
CA LEU A 247 -24.97 -1.40 -15.57
C LEU A 247 -25.65 -0.04 -15.77
N VAL A 248 -25.92 0.34 -17.03
CA VAL A 248 -26.73 1.53 -17.36
C VAL A 248 -28.19 1.36 -16.94
N ARG A 249 -28.77 0.16 -17.04
CA ARG A 249 -30.13 -0.13 -16.53
C ARG A 249 -30.19 -0.14 -15.01
N LEU A 250 -29.15 -0.62 -14.31
CA LEU A 250 -29.07 -0.59 -12.85
C LEU A 250 -28.97 0.86 -12.34
N GLY A 251 -28.13 1.69 -12.96
CA GLY A 251 -28.04 3.12 -12.61
C GLY A 251 -29.33 3.90 -12.89
N LYS A 252 -30.13 3.48 -13.90
CA LYS A 252 -31.47 4.04 -14.16
C LYS A 252 -32.55 3.54 -13.19
N LEU A 253 -32.39 2.35 -12.62
CA LEU A 253 -33.29 1.82 -11.58
C LEU A 253 -33.02 2.45 -10.22
N GLU A 254 -31.76 2.71 -9.87
CA GLU A 254 -31.39 3.43 -8.65
C GLU A 254 -31.83 4.91 -8.70
N ALA A 255 -31.75 5.55 -9.87
CA ALA A 255 -32.31 6.90 -10.07
C ALA A 255 -33.85 6.93 -9.96
N ARG A 256 -34.55 5.82 -10.22
CA ARG A 256 -36.01 5.68 -10.05
C ARG A 256 -36.44 5.28 -8.63
N ALA A 257 -35.51 4.79 -7.80
CA ALA A 257 -35.77 4.51 -6.38
C ALA A 257 -35.79 5.78 -5.50
N HIS A 258 -35.50 6.95 -6.08
CA HIS A 258 -35.39 8.23 -5.38
C HIS A 258 -36.26 9.34 -5.98
N ASP A 259 -37.54 9.04 -6.27
CA ASP A 259 -38.54 10.08 -6.51
C ASP A 259 -39.85 9.80 -5.73
N PRO A 260 -40.20 10.60 -4.70
CA PRO A 260 -41.39 10.35 -3.88
C PRO A 260 -42.51 11.39 -4.11
N HIS A 261 -43.62 10.93 -4.69
CA HIS A 261 -44.97 11.52 -4.54
C HIS A 261 -45.96 10.34 -4.41
N ALA A 262 -46.94 10.24 -3.50
CA ALA A 262 -47.55 11.16 -2.53
C ALA A 262 -48.43 10.39 -1.50
N GLY A 263 -48.82 11.04 -0.39
CA GLY A 263 -50.10 10.80 0.34
C GLY A 263 -50.05 10.02 1.68
N PRO A 264 -50.92 10.33 2.68
CA PRO A 264 -50.45 10.63 4.05
C PRO A 264 -50.98 9.72 5.18
N ALA A 265 -50.17 9.54 6.23
CA ALA A 265 -50.60 9.23 7.62
C ALA A 265 -49.41 9.39 8.62
N PRO A 266 -49.68 9.39 9.94
CA PRO A 266 -49.85 10.53 10.84
C PRO A 266 -48.54 11.14 11.37
N ALA A 267 -48.63 12.37 11.87
CA ALA A 267 -47.50 13.24 12.22
C ALA A 267 -46.51 12.60 13.24
N PRO A 268 -45.26 12.32 12.83
CA PRO A 268 -44.17 12.06 13.76
C PRO A 268 -43.64 13.38 14.30
N LYS A 269 -43.34 13.43 15.60
CA LYS A 269 -42.68 14.57 16.25
C LYS A 269 -41.43 14.98 15.45
N PRO A 270 -41.19 16.28 15.23
CA PRO A 270 -40.09 16.74 14.41
C PRO A 270 -38.76 16.22 14.99
N LYS A 271 -38.02 15.44 14.18
CA LYS A 271 -36.61 15.18 14.44
C LYS A 271 -35.92 16.54 14.55
N PRO A 272 -35.08 16.78 15.57
CA PRO A 272 -34.34 18.02 15.68
C PRO A 272 -33.53 18.21 14.41
N LYS A 273 -33.72 19.34 13.73
CA LYS A 273 -32.87 19.75 12.60
C LYS A 273 -31.40 19.61 13.03
N PRO A 274 -30.49 19.11 12.17
CA PRO A 274 -29.07 19.14 12.46
C PRO A 274 -28.70 20.58 12.83
N ARG A 275 -28.37 20.79 14.10
CA ARG A 275 -27.99 22.11 14.57
C ARG A 275 -26.56 22.33 14.12
N THR A 276 -26.34 23.42 13.39
CA THR A 276 -24.99 23.92 13.11
C THR A 276 -24.23 24.01 14.43
N ARG A 277 -23.18 23.20 14.58
CA ARG A 277 -22.42 23.13 15.82
C ARG A 277 -21.08 23.80 15.59
N TYR A 278 -20.69 24.63 16.54
CA TYR A 278 -19.41 25.32 16.55
C TYR A 278 -18.66 24.93 17.81
N ASP A 279 -17.34 24.82 17.70
CA ASP A 279 -16.47 24.67 18.87
C ASP A 279 -15.20 25.51 18.71
N LYS A 280 -14.52 25.77 19.83
CA LYS A 280 -13.31 26.58 19.89
C LYS A 280 -12.07 25.70 19.90
N LEU A 281 -11.06 26.11 19.14
CA LEU A 281 -9.72 25.56 19.23
C LEU A 281 -9.14 25.89 20.61
N THR A 282 -8.50 24.92 21.23
CA THR A 282 -7.86 25.03 22.54
C THR A 282 -6.36 24.85 22.39
N ALA A 283 -5.58 25.25 23.40
CA ALA A 283 -4.13 25.03 23.39
C ALA A 283 -3.75 23.53 23.30
N ALA A 284 -4.60 22.64 23.84
CA ALA A 284 -4.39 21.20 23.80
C ALA A 284 -4.56 20.60 22.39
N ASP A 285 -5.28 21.28 21.50
CA ASP A 285 -5.44 20.84 20.11
C ASP A 285 -4.14 21.07 19.29
N GLY A 286 -3.26 21.96 19.76
CA GLY A 286 -2.02 22.37 19.08
C GLY A 286 -2.28 23.19 17.82
N HIS A 287 -2.92 22.59 16.82
CA HIS A 287 -3.17 23.14 15.48
C HIS A 287 -4.54 22.72 14.93
N ALA A 288 -4.94 23.25 13.78
CA ALA A 288 -6.20 22.93 13.10
C ALA A 288 -6.43 21.42 12.90
N THR A 289 -5.37 20.67 12.63
CA THR A 289 -5.41 19.22 12.44
C THR A 289 -5.81 18.48 13.72
N GLY A 290 -5.24 18.84 14.87
CA GLY A 290 -5.60 18.23 16.16
C GLY A 290 -7.04 18.57 16.56
N PHE A 291 -7.48 19.80 16.28
CA PHE A 291 -8.88 20.21 16.44
C PHE A 291 -9.84 19.41 15.56
N ALA A 292 -9.51 19.22 14.27
CA ALA A 292 -10.32 18.40 13.35
C ALA A 292 -10.46 16.96 13.87
N GLN A 293 -9.36 16.35 14.30
CA GLN A 293 -9.34 15.00 14.86
C GLN A 293 -10.20 14.87 16.11
N ARG A 294 -10.18 15.87 17.03
CA ARG A 294 -11.06 15.90 18.21
C ARG A 294 -12.54 15.80 17.86
N HIS A 295 -12.92 16.23 16.67
CA HIS A 295 -14.29 16.18 16.17
C HIS A 295 -14.56 15.06 15.16
N GLY A 296 -13.61 14.14 14.96
CA GLY A 296 -13.74 13.05 14.00
C GLY A 296 -13.73 13.51 12.54
N LEU A 297 -13.13 14.66 12.26
CA LEU A 297 -13.01 15.24 10.92
C LEU A 297 -11.56 15.15 10.43
N SER A 298 -11.40 15.08 9.11
CA SER A 298 -10.13 15.42 8.47
C SER A 298 -9.96 16.94 8.43
N LEU A 299 -8.72 17.41 8.22
CA LEU A 299 -8.47 18.84 8.00
C LEU A 299 -9.25 19.37 6.78
N GLY A 300 -9.33 18.58 5.70
CA GLY A 300 -10.10 18.93 4.50
C GLY A 300 -11.59 19.09 4.79
N GLN A 301 -12.18 18.17 5.56
CA GLN A 301 -13.59 18.29 5.97
C GLN A 301 -13.83 19.52 6.86
N LEU A 302 -12.88 19.84 7.74
CA LEU A 302 -12.96 21.06 8.54
C LEU A 302 -12.87 22.33 7.67
N GLN A 303 -12.04 22.31 6.62
CA GLN A 303 -11.90 23.40 5.65
C GLN A 303 -13.16 23.57 4.81
N GLU A 304 -13.77 22.48 4.34
CA GLU A 304 -15.05 22.48 3.61
C GLU A 304 -16.19 23.05 4.45
N LEU A 305 -16.21 22.75 5.76
CA LEU A 305 -17.19 23.32 6.69
C LEU A 305 -16.96 24.81 6.98
N ASN A 306 -15.75 25.32 6.73
CA ASN A 306 -15.31 26.67 7.07
C ASN A 306 -14.51 27.30 5.91
N PRO A 307 -15.11 27.46 4.71
CA PRO A 307 -14.39 27.92 3.52
C PRO A 307 -13.80 29.33 3.68
N ASN A 308 -14.36 30.12 4.62
CA ASN A 308 -13.91 31.47 4.93
C ASN A 308 -13.08 31.57 6.22
N GLY A 309 -12.57 30.43 6.73
CA GLY A 309 -11.83 30.36 7.98
C GLY A 309 -12.70 30.36 9.24
N PRO A 310 -12.11 30.61 10.43
CA PRO A 310 -12.83 30.59 11.70
C PRO A 310 -13.91 31.67 11.75
N ARG A 311 -15.10 31.31 12.23
CA ARG A 311 -16.25 32.21 12.40
C ARG A 311 -15.94 33.36 13.36
N SER A 312 -15.23 33.07 14.44
CA SER A 312 -14.87 34.04 15.46
C SER A 312 -13.41 33.89 15.83
N ARG A 313 -12.74 35.02 16.06
CA ARG A 313 -11.34 35.11 16.44
C ARG A 313 -11.18 36.07 17.60
N PRO A 314 -10.50 35.67 18.68
CA PRO A 314 -10.05 36.61 19.68
C PRO A 314 -9.19 37.71 19.03
N ASN A 315 -9.36 38.95 19.47
CA ASN A 315 -8.59 40.13 19.03
C ASN A 315 -8.88 40.66 17.61
N LYS A 316 -9.99 40.28 16.97
CA LYS A 316 -10.45 40.82 15.66
C LYS A 316 -9.41 40.72 14.51
N ARG A 317 -8.46 39.77 14.59
CA ARG A 317 -7.46 39.54 13.54
C ARG A 317 -8.16 39.24 12.20
N THR A 318 -7.57 39.67 11.08
CA THR A 318 -8.01 39.36 9.71
C THR A 318 -7.62 37.94 9.30
N TRP A 319 -8.36 37.33 8.35
CA TRP A 319 -8.14 35.93 7.97
C TRP A 319 -7.35 36.00 6.69
N ASP A 320 -6.16 35.46 6.72
CA ASP A 320 -5.21 35.46 5.61
C ASP A 320 -5.29 34.17 4.77
N GLY A 321 -6.21 33.26 5.11
CA GLY A 321 -6.35 31.97 4.43
C GLY A 321 -5.43 30.88 4.98
N HIS A 322 -4.56 31.20 5.95
CA HIS A 322 -3.54 30.27 6.40
C HIS A 322 -4.00 29.41 7.59
N TRP A 323 -4.38 28.17 7.30
CA TRP A 323 -4.74 27.15 8.29
C TRP A 323 -3.61 26.75 9.25
N GLY A 324 -2.36 27.11 8.93
CA GLY A 324 -1.21 27.00 9.83
C GLY A 324 -1.16 28.10 10.91
N LEU A 325 -1.96 29.17 10.79
CA LEU A 325 -1.98 30.33 11.68
C LEU A 325 -3.32 30.46 12.41
N VAL A 326 -3.85 29.33 12.89
CA VAL A 326 -5.01 29.29 13.78
C VAL A 326 -4.55 29.28 15.24
N TYR A 327 -5.32 29.91 16.12
CA TYR A 327 -4.93 30.11 17.51
C TYR A 327 -6.02 29.64 18.48
N PRO A 328 -5.64 29.26 19.71
CA PRO A 328 -6.61 28.98 20.76
C PRO A 328 -7.63 30.10 20.92
N GLY A 329 -8.91 29.72 20.94
CA GLY A 329 -10.06 30.60 20.97
C GLY A 329 -10.72 30.84 19.60
N ASP A 330 -10.06 30.50 18.49
CA ASP A 330 -10.66 30.53 17.16
C ASP A 330 -11.81 29.52 17.07
N GLN A 331 -12.97 29.93 16.56
CA GLN A 331 -14.19 29.13 16.55
C GLN A 331 -14.51 28.60 15.15
N PHE A 332 -14.63 27.28 15.01
CA PHE A 332 -14.93 26.60 13.75
C PHE A 332 -16.26 25.87 13.80
N ARG A 333 -16.89 25.74 12.63
CA ARG A 333 -18.02 24.85 12.41
C ARG A 333 -17.53 23.40 12.36
N VAL A 334 -18.22 22.53 13.08
CA VAL A 334 -17.89 21.10 13.21
C VAL A 334 -19.08 20.17 12.91
N ALA A 335 -20.25 20.72 12.60
CA ALA A 335 -21.44 20.05 12.04
C ALA A 335 -22.37 21.09 11.37
#